data_AF-A0A6C0IJ01-F1
#
_entry.id   AF-A0A6C0IJ01-F1
#
_cell.length_a   1.000
_cell.length_b   1.000
_cell.length_c   1.000
_cell.angle_alpha   90.00
_cell.angle_beta   90.00
_cell.angle_gamma   90.00
#
_symmetry.space_group_name_H-M   'P 1'
#
loop_
_entity.id
_entity.type
_entity.pdbx_description
1 polymer ?
#
loop_
_entity_poly.entity_id
_entity_poly.type
_entity_poly.pdbx_seq_one_letter_code
_entity_poly.pdbx_strand_id
1 'polypeptide(L)'
;MSTLSESERLNLKRLINDSECEDNTEQIRRVKHSVLLRDDIRKLDTLKNTEAALKSSDADKFKERCMAETPFLYNNYTDIFNKMVSDELDLTIMTKMLVVLKLIEDEKVDQHEGSAMMGKILKELYVDSATKRMDNLDAEHETDKPLQVTGKQVSWKEFKKTRDQSI
;
A
#
# COMPACT_ATOMS: atom_id res chain seq x y z
N MET A 1 -4.89 -13.40 -1.04
CA MET A 1 -4.78 -12.24 -0.13
C MET A 1 -4.05 -12.70 1.12
N SER A 2 -3.05 -11.95 1.59
CA SER A 2 -2.33 -12.28 2.83
C SER A 2 -3.29 -12.19 4.03
N THR A 3 -3.70 -13.33 4.57
CA THR A 3 -4.51 -13.43 5.79
C THR A 3 -3.62 -13.45 7.04
N LEU A 4 -4.10 -12.93 8.16
CA LEU A 4 -3.41 -13.03 9.46
C LEU A 4 -3.48 -14.46 10.00
N SER A 5 -2.35 -14.98 10.46
CA SER A 5 -2.25 -16.24 11.20
C SER A 5 -2.74 -16.09 12.64
N GLU A 6 -3.12 -17.20 13.28
CA GLU A 6 -3.60 -17.20 14.67
C GLU A 6 -2.59 -16.61 15.67
N SER A 7 -1.30 -16.88 15.48
CA SER A 7 -0.25 -16.32 16.33
C SER A 7 -0.13 -14.81 16.17
N GLU A 8 -0.24 -14.28 14.95
CA GLU A 8 -0.26 -12.84 14.68
C GLU A 8 -1.47 -12.17 15.33
N ARG A 9 -2.66 -12.78 15.24
CA ARG A 9 -3.89 -12.27 15.87
C ARG A 9 -3.75 -12.18 17.39
N LEU A 10 -3.19 -13.21 18.02
CA LEU A 10 -3.00 -13.22 19.48
C LEU A 10 -2.02 -12.13 19.94
N ASN A 11 -0.90 -11.96 19.22
CA ASN A 11 0.08 -10.91 19.53
C ASN A 11 -0.49 -9.52 19.31
N LEU A 12 -1.28 -9.34 18.25
CA LEU A 12 -1.96 -8.09 17.96
C LEU A 12 -2.90 -7.70 19.11
N LYS A 13 -3.72 -8.64 19.60
CA LYS A 13 -4.61 -8.39 20.76
C LYS A 13 -3.87 -7.92 22.01
N ARG A 14 -2.67 -8.46 22.28
CA ARG A 14 -1.85 -8.00 23.42
C ARG A 14 -1.40 -6.55 23.26
N LEU A 15 -0.88 -6.19 22.08
CA LEU A 15 -0.42 -4.83 21.78
C LEU A 15 -1.55 -3.79 21.87
N ILE A 16 -2.77 -4.17 21.51
CA ILE A 16 -3.93 -3.27 21.52
C ILE A 16 -4.45 -3.02 22.92
N ASN A 17 -4.50 -4.05 23.77
CA ASN A 17 -4.92 -3.91 25.16
C ASN A 17 -4.01 -2.93 25.93
N ASP A 18 -2.76 -2.79 25.48
CA ASP A 18 -1.79 -1.85 26.03
C ASP A 18 -1.85 -0.45 25.37
N SER A 19 -2.75 -0.23 24.40
CA SER A 19 -2.91 1.00 23.63
C SER A 19 -4.25 1.70 23.87
N GLU A 20 -4.27 3.04 23.90
CA GLU A 20 -5.50 3.84 24.02
C GLU A 20 -6.21 4.02 22.66
N CYS A 21 -6.45 2.93 21.93
CA CYS A 21 -7.13 2.99 20.63
C CYS A 21 -8.64 2.69 20.79
N GLU A 22 -9.49 3.60 20.29
CA GLU A 22 -10.94 3.40 20.29
C GLU A 22 -11.36 2.38 19.21
N ASP A 23 -12.05 1.34 19.64
CA ASP A 23 -12.61 0.32 18.75
C ASP A 23 -13.95 0.77 18.15
N ASN A 24 -13.93 1.02 16.84
CA ASN A 24 -15.05 1.44 16.00
C ASN A 24 -15.62 0.28 15.16
N THR A 25 -15.25 -0.97 15.44
CA THR A 25 -15.69 -2.16 14.69
C THR A 25 -17.21 -2.19 14.50
N GLU A 26 -17.98 -1.94 15.56
CA GLU A 26 -19.44 -1.96 15.49
C GLU A 26 -20.03 -0.81 14.67
N GLN A 27 -19.38 0.35 14.67
CA GLN A 27 -19.77 1.45 13.79
C GLN A 27 -19.56 1.08 12.33
N ILE A 28 -18.41 0.49 11.99
CA ILE A 28 -18.10 0.05 10.63
C ILE A 28 -19.13 -0.97 10.15
N ARG A 29 -19.44 -1.98 10.98
CA ARG A 29 -20.45 -3.01 10.71
C ARG A 29 -21.85 -2.44 10.53
N ARG A 30 -22.18 -1.35 11.22
CA ARG A 30 -23.48 -0.68 11.10
C ARG A 30 -23.61 0.10 9.79
N VAL A 31 -22.60 0.87 9.40
CA VAL A 31 -22.70 1.80 8.26
C VAL A 31 -22.55 1.11 6.90
N LYS A 32 -21.70 0.09 6.79
CA LYS A 32 -21.51 -0.74 5.57
C LYS A 32 -21.24 0.04 4.28
N HIS A 33 -20.25 0.94 4.31
CA HIS A 33 -19.95 1.84 3.20
C HIS A 33 -19.07 1.23 2.10
N SER A 34 -18.44 0.06 2.31
CA SER A 34 -17.47 -0.49 1.35
C SER A 34 -18.06 -0.74 -0.04
N VAL A 35 -19.30 -1.23 -0.12
CA VAL A 35 -19.98 -1.51 -1.39
C VAL A 35 -20.37 -0.22 -2.10
N LEU A 36 -20.92 0.75 -1.36
CA LEU A 36 -21.32 2.05 -1.90
C LEU A 36 -20.10 2.81 -2.47
N LEU A 37 -18.99 2.83 -1.73
CA LEU A 37 -17.73 3.39 -2.17
C LEU A 37 -17.23 2.71 -3.46
N ARG A 38 -17.19 1.38 -3.47
CA ARG A 38 -16.72 0.60 -4.62
C ARG A 38 -17.55 0.89 -5.87
N ASP A 39 -18.87 0.93 -5.73
CA ASP A 39 -19.78 1.09 -6.85
C ASP A 39 -19.69 2.52 -7.42
N ASP A 40 -19.60 3.54 -6.57
CA ASP A 40 -19.35 4.92 -7.01
C ASP A 40 -17.96 5.09 -7.65
N ILE A 41 -16.90 4.50 -7.09
CA ILE A 41 -15.56 4.54 -7.69
C ILE A 41 -15.57 3.93 -9.10
N ARG A 42 -16.27 2.80 -9.29
CA ARG A 42 -16.41 2.15 -10.60
C ARG A 42 -17.19 3.00 -11.60
N LYS A 43 -18.28 3.64 -11.15
CA LYS A 43 -19.03 4.58 -11.99
C LYS A 43 -18.14 5.75 -12.41
N LEU A 44 -17.40 6.33 -11.47
CA LEU A 44 -16.52 7.46 -11.73
C LEU A 44 -15.38 7.08 -12.69
N ASP A 45 -14.80 5.90 -12.53
CA ASP A 45 -13.79 5.35 -13.46
C ASP A 45 -14.37 5.16 -14.87
N THR A 46 -15.58 4.61 -14.96
CA THR A 46 -16.29 4.45 -16.24
C THR A 46 -16.53 5.81 -16.91
N LEU A 47 -17.06 6.79 -16.17
CA LEU A 47 -17.33 8.14 -16.67
C LEU A 47 -16.07 8.83 -17.19
N LYS A 48 -14.95 8.70 -16.47
CA LYS A 48 -13.65 9.23 -16.92
C LYS A 48 -13.20 8.64 -18.25
N ASN A 49 -13.45 7.36 -18.48
CA ASN A 49 -13.09 6.69 -19.72
C ASN A 49 -14.07 7.01 -20.86
N THR A 50 -15.38 7.08 -20.59
CA THR A 50 -16.41 7.31 -21.62
C THR A 50 -16.54 8.78 -22.02
N GLU A 51 -16.30 9.71 -21.09
CA GLU A 51 -16.45 11.15 -21.30
C GLU A 51 -15.11 11.89 -21.26
N ALA A 52 -14.01 11.21 -21.62
CA ALA A 52 -12.67 11.79 -21.65
C ALA A 52 -12.59 13.10 -22.48
N ALA A 53 -13.35 13.19 -23.58
CA ALA A 53 -13.43 14.39 -24.40
C ALA A 53 -14.01 15.59 -23.63
N LEU A 54 -15.05 15.36 -22.80
CA LEU A 54 -15.66 16.41 -21.98
C LEU A 54 -14.67 16.88 -20.90
N LYS A 55 -13.95 15.95 -20.26
CA LYS A 55 -12.89 16.29 -19.29
C LYS A 55 -11.82 17.21 -19.90
N SER A 56 -11.45 16.99 -21.16
CA SER A 56 -10.47 17.84 -21.86
C SER A 56 -11.03 19.19 -22.32
N SER A 57 -12.30 19.25 -22.72
CA SER A 57 -12.91 20.49 -23.22
C SER A 57 -13.40 21.42 -22.11
N ASP A 58 -13.98 20.85 -21.04
CA ASP A 58 -14.66 21.56 -19.96
C ASP A 58 -14.59 20.73 -18.67
N ALA A 59 -13.52 20.94 -17.92
CA ALA A 59 -13.24 20.21 -16.69
C ALA A 59 -14.26 20.49 -15.58
N ASP A 60 -14.80 21.71 -15.51
CA ASP A 60 -15.76 22.10 -14.47
C ASP A 60 -17.09 21.38 -14.68
N LYS A 61 -17.60 21.38 -15.92
CA LYS A 61 -18.81 20.63 -16.28
C LYS A 61 -18.64 19.13 -16.11
N PHE A 62 -17.47 18.59 -16.42
CA PHE A 62 -17.14 17.19 -16.16
C PHE A 62 -17.19 16.88 -14.65
N LYS A 63 -16.65 17.77 -13.81
CA LYS A 63 -16.68 17.61 -12.34
C LYS A 63 -18.11 17.65 -11.79
N GLU A 64 -18.94 18.59 -12.25
CA GLU A 64 -20.36 18.64 -11.88
C GLU A 64 -21.09 17.34 -12.25
N ARG A 65 -20.80 16.79 -13.43
CA ARG A 65 -21.34 15.51 -13.88
C ARG A 65 -20.92 14.37 -12.96
N CYS A 66 -19.64 14.33 -12.58
CA CYS A 66 -19.11 13.34 -11.63
C CYS A 66 -19.81 13.45 -10.27
N MET A 67 -20.00 14.67 -9.73
CA MET A 67 -20.70 14.90 -8.47
C MET A 67 -22.14 14.38 -8.50
N ALA A 68 -22.85 14.60 -9.61
CA ALA A 68 -24.24 14.17 -9.77
C ALA A 68 -24.38 12.64 -9.85
N GLU A 69 -23.43 11.95 -10.48
CA GLU A 69 -23.47 10.50 -10.68
C GLU A 69 -22.92 9.69 -9.49
N THR A 70 -22.03 10.30 -8.69
CA THR A 70 -21.44 9.68 -7.49
C THR A 70 -21.65 10.55 -6.24
N PRO A 71 -22.91 10.83 -5.84
CA PRO A 71 -23.20 11.72 -4.72
C PRO A 71 -22.75 11.13 -3.39
N PHE A 72 -22.74 9.80 -3.25
CA PHE A 72 -22.30 9.17 -2.01
C PHE A 72 -20.81 9.37 -1.79
N LEU A 73 -20.00 9.10 -2.83
CA LEU A 73 -18.55 9.35 -2.80
C LEU A 73 -18.24 10.83 -2.59
N TYR A 74 -18.93 11.74 -3.31
CA TYR A 74 -18.68 13.18 -3.19
C TYR A 74 -19.04 13.74 -1.81
N ASN A 75 -20.20 13.39 -1.26
CA ASN A 75 -20.69 13.98 -0.01
C ASN A 75 -20.03 13.40 1.24
N ASN A 76 -19.65 12.12 1.22
CA ASN A 76 -19.12 11.43 2.41
C ASN A 76 -17.59 11.24 2.37
N TYR A 77 -16.99 11.30 1.18
CA TYR A 77 -15.58 10.96 0.96
C TYR A 77 -14.95 11.88 -0.10
N THR A 78 -15.13 13.19 0.05
CA THR A 78 -14.73 14.22 -0.92
C THR A 78 -13.24 14.14 -1.30
N ASP A 79 -12.37 13.76 -0.36
CA ASP A 79 -10.94 13.59 -0.65
C ASP A 79 -10.66 12.44 -1.63
N ILE A 80 -11.38 11.32 -1.49
CA ILE A 80 -11.28 10.19 -2.43
C ILE A 80 -11.84 10.61 -3.78
N PHE A 81 -12.97 11.31 -3.80
CA PHE A 81 -13.56 11.86 -5.03
C PHE A 81 -12.56 12.75 -5.77
N ASN A 82 -11.97 13.74 -5.09
CA ASN A 82 -11.02 14.68 -5.69
C ASN A 82 -9.79 13.96 -6.23
N LYS A 83 -9.20 13.03 -5.46
CA LYS A 83 -8.07 12.21 -5.90
C LYS A 83 -8.41 11.37 -7.14
N MET A 84 -9.63 10.84 -7.20
CA MET A 84 -10.08 10.06 -8.34
C MET A 84 -10.24 10.92 -9.61
N VAL A 85 -10.84 12.11 -9.50
CA VAL A 85 -11.02 13.04 -10.64
C VAL A 85 -9.67 13.52 -11.18
N SER A 86 -8.72 13.79 -10.30
CA SER A 86 -7.35 14.25 -10.62
C SER A 86 -6.37 13.15 -11.02
N ASP A 87 -6.82 11.89 -11.16
CA ASP A 87 -5.95 10.74 -11.50
C ASP A 87 -4.83 10.46 -10.47
N GLU A 88 -5.00 10.89 -9.21
CA GLU A 88 -4.05 10.71 -8.12
C GLU A 88 -4.36 9.48 -7.24
N LEU A 89 -5.43 8.76 -7.54
CA LEU A 89 -5.88 7.62 -6.75
C LEU A 89 -5.41 6.30 -7.39
N ASP A 90 -4.63 5.51 -6.65
CA ASP A 90 -4.32 4.14 -7.05
C ASP A 90 -5.52 3.22 -6.79
N LEU A 91 -6.22 2.86 -7.88
CA LEU A 91 -7.39 1.98 -7.85
C LEU A 91 -7.09 0.56 -7.38
N THR A 92 -5.87 0.07 -7.56
CA THR A 92 -5.45 -1.25 -7.09
C THR A 92 -5.40 -1.25 -5.58
N ILE A 93 -4.76 -0.24 -4.99
CA ILE A 93 -4.67 -0.08 -3.53
C ILE A 93 -6.07 0.13 -2.96
N MET A 94 -6.84 1.05 -3.54
CA MET A 94 -8.19 1.36 -3.09
C MET A 94 -9.09 0.11 -3.08
N THR A 95 -9.03 -0.70 -4.14
CA THR A 95 -9.80 -1.96 -4.20
C THR A 95 -9.40 -2.91 -3.07
N LYS A 96 -8.10 -3.07 -2.80
CA LYS A 96 -7.63 -3.92 -1.69
C LYS A 96 -8.11 -3.37 -0.33
N MET A 97 -8.09 -2.06 -0.12
CA MET A 97 -8.57 -1.44 1.11
C MET A 97 -10.09 -1.65 1.29
N LEU A 98 -10.89 -1.47 0.24
CA LEU A 98 -12.34 -1.69 0.30
C LEU A 98 -12.69 -3.15 0.60
N VAL A 99 -11.88 -4.11 0.14
CA VAL A 99 -12.05 -5.52 0.50
C VAL A 99 -11.81 -5.74 1.99
N VAL A 100 -10.78 -5.14 2.59
CA VAL A 100 -10.56 -5.22 4.04
C VAL A 100 -11.72 -4.57 4.80
N LEU A 101 -12.20 -3.42 4.36
CA LEU A 101 -13.37 -2.77 4.96
C LEU A 101 -14.60 -3.69 4.90
N LYS A 102 -14.84 -4.36 3.77
CA LYS A 102 -15.92 -5.35 3.61
C LYS A 102 -15.78 -6.52 4.59
N LEU A 103 -14.55 -7.00 4.85
CA LEU A 103 -14.33 -8.08 5.82
C LEU A 103 -14.71 -7.67 7.24
N ILE A 104 -14.46 -6.42 7.63
CA ILE A 104 -14.90 -5.88 8.93
C ILE A 104 -16.43 -5.81 8.98
N GLU A 105 -17.04 -5.28 7.91
CA GLU A 105 -18.50 -5.16 7.76
C GLU A 105 -19.25 -6.50 7.77
N ASP A 106 -18.58 -7.58 7.35
CA ASP A 106 -19.09 -8.96 7.31
C ASP A 106 -18.73 -9.79 8.55
N GLU A 107 -18.26 -9.14 9.62
CA GLU A 107 -17.89 -9.77 10.89
C GLU A 107 -16.80 -10.84 10.74
N LYS A 108 -16.01 -10.80 9.66
CA LYS A 108 -14.91 -11.77 9.43
C LYS A 108 -13.67 -11.41 10.22
N VAL A 109 -13.50 -10.12 10.51
CA VAL A 109 -12.41 -9.54 11.28
C VAL A 109 -12.94 -8.35 12.09
N ASP A 110 -12.19 -7.91 13.07
CA ASP A 110 -12.39 -6.62 13.74
C ASP A 110 -11.56 -5.50 13.10
N GLN A 111 -11.73 -4.26 13.56
CA GLN A 111 -11.01 -3.09 13.06
C GLN A 111 -9.49 -3.26 13.19
N HIS A 112 -9.01 -3.89 14.25
CA HIS A 112 -7.59 -3.96 14.51
C HIS A 112 -6.90 -4.98 13.61
N GLU A 113 -7.50 -6.16 13.46
CA GLU A 113 -7.10 -7.14 12.47
C GLU A 113 -7.20 -6.54 11.06
N GLY A 114 -8.27 -5.79 10.78
CA GLY A 114 -8.41 -4.96 9.60
C GLY A 114 -7.20 -4.04 9.37
N SER A 115 -6.82 -3.28 10.39
CA SER A 115 -5.72 -2.31 10.35
C SER A 115 -4.37 -2.99 10.11
N ALA A 116 -4.14 -4.16 10.72
CA ALA A 116 -2.94 -4.96 10.47
C ALA A 116 -2.90 -5.47 9.01
N MET A 117 -4.04 -5.88 8.45
CA MET A 117 -4.13 -6.26 7.03
C MET A 117 -3.88 -5.07 6.09
N MET A 118 -4.44 -3.89 6.39
CA MET A 118 -4.13 -2.65 5.66
C MET A 118 -2.63 -2.34 5.69
N GLY A 119 -1.99 -2.48 6.85
CA GLY A 119 -0.54 -2.29 7.00
C GLY A 119 0.29 -3.26 6.16
N LYS A 120 -0.10 -4.54 6.08
CA LYS A 120 0.54 -5.53 5.19
C LYS A 120 0.40 -5.13 3.72
N ILE A 121 -0.78 -4.69 3.29
CA ILE A 121 -1.01 -4.20 1.92
C ILE A 121 -0.06 -3.05 1.60
N LEU A 122 0.04 -2.04 2.48
CA LEU A 122 0.93 -0.90 2.28
C LEU A 122 2.40 -1.34 2.23
N LYS A 123 2.83 -2.25 3.11
CA LYS A 123 4.19 -2.80 3.09
C LYS A 123 4.51 -3.46 1.75
N GLU A 124 3.63 -4.35 1.28
CA GLU A 124 3.80 -5.04 -0.01
C GLU A 124 3.95 -4.04 -1.18
N LEU A 125 3.20 -2.93 -1.13
CA LEU A 125 3.19 -1.92 -2.19
C LEU A 125 4.41 -1.01 -2.17
N TYR A 126 4.86 -0.58 -1.00
CA TYR A 126 5.91 0.45 -0.88
C TYR A 126 7.30 -0.11 -0.59
N VAL A 127 7.39 -1.18 0.20
CA VAL A 127 8.67 -1.75 0.62
C VAL A 127 9.08 -2.85 -0.36
N ASP A 128 8.21 -3.84 -0.55
CA ASP A 128 8.57 -5.03 -1.31
C ASP A 128 8.71 -4.72 -2.83
N SER A 129 7.99 -3.72 -3.34
CA SER A 129 8.15 -3.24 -4.72
C SER A 129 9.50 -2.53 -4.94
N ALA A 130 9.97 -1.75 -3.97
CA ALA A 130 11.25 -1.06 -4.02
C ALA A 130 12.40 -2.06 -3.95
N THR A 131 12.33 -3.06 -3.06
CA THR A 131 13.34 -4.13 -2.97
C THR A 131 13.39 -4.94 -4.26
N LYS A 132 12.26 -5.34 -4.84
CA LYS A 132 12.24 -6.04 -6.14
C LYS A 132 12.87 -5.24 -7.27
N ARG A 133 12.69 -3.91 -7.28
CA ARG A 133 13.34 -3.05 -8.27
C ARG A 133 14.85 -3.02 -8.08
N MET A 134 15.34 -2.98 -6.84
CA MET A 134 16.77 -3.10 -6.55
C MET A 134 17.32 -4.46 -6.99
N ASP A 135 16.64 -5.55 -6.64
CA ASP A 135 17.05 -6.90 -7.04
C ASP A 135 17.14 -7.04 -8.57
N ASN A 136 16.19 -6.44 -9.31
CA ASN A 136 16.21 -6.43 -10.76
C ASN A 136 17.38 -5.61 -11.33
N LEU A 137 17.69 -4.44 -10.75
CA LEU A 137 18.85 -3.63 -11.15
C LEU A 137 20.16 -4.35 -10.85
N ASP A 138 20.27 -5.02 -9.70
CA ASP A 138 21.43 -5.83 -9.34
C ASP A 138 21.60 -7.03 -10.28
N ALA A 139 20.50 -7.63 -10.74
CA ALA A 139 20.51 -8.69 -11.74
C ALA A 139 20.93 -8.17 -13.14
N GLU A 140 20.46 -6.99 -13.55
CA GLU A 140 20.86 -6.35 -14.81
C GLU A 140 22.35 -5.97 -14.84
N HIS A 141 22.92 -5.64 -13.68
CA HIS A 141 24.34 -5.27 -13.52
C HIS A 141 25.22 -6.40 -12.95
N GLU A 142 24.77 -7.66 -12.96
CA GLU A 142 25.58 -8.78 -12.47
C GLU A 142 26.91 -8.93 -13.23
N THR A 143 26.93 -8.60 -14.51
CA THR A 143 28.13 -8.67 -15.37
C THR A 143 29.12 -7.53 -15.14
N ASP A 144 28.70 -6.43 -14.51
CA ASP A 144 29.51 -5.25 -14.23
C ASP A 144 30.08 -5.24 -12.80
N LYS A 145 29.82 -6.30 -12.01
CA LYS A 145 30.39 -6.42 -10.65
C LYS A 145 31.92 -6.42 -10.75
N PRO A 146 32.62 -5.45 -10.12
CA PRO A 146 34.08 -5.44 -10.13
C PRO A 146 34.57 -6.75 -9.53
N LEU A 147 35.54 -7.39 -10.19
CA LEU A 147 36.18 -8.60 -9.69
C LEU A 147 36.59 -8.36 -8.23
N GLN A 148 36.00 -9.12 -7.31
CA GLN A 148 36.40 -9.07 -5.91
C GLN A 148 37.86 -9.49 -5.87
N VAL A 149 38.76 -8.53 -5.68
CA VAL A 149 40.17 -8.81 -5.48
C VAL A 149 40.25 -9.56 -4.15
N THR A 150 40.41 -10.88 -4.22
CA THR A 150 40.73 -11.68 -3.04
C THR A 150 42.05 -11.14 -2.51
N GLY A 151 41.99 -10.35 -1.43
CA GLY A 151 43.17 -9.86 -0.75
C GLY A 151 44.08 -11.05 -0.44
N LYS A 152 45.39 -10.89 -0.62
CA LYS A 152 46.34 -11.96 -0.28
C LYS A 152 46.04 -12.40 1.16
N GLN A 153 45.84 -13.71 1.36
CA GLN A 153 45.74 -14.30 2.69
C GLN A 153 47.10 -14.17 3.36
N VAL A 154 47.33 -13.07 4.05
CA VAL A 154 48.56 -12.81 4.81
C VAL A 154 48.27 -13.15 6.27
N SER A 155 49.00 -14.11 6.81
CA SER A 155 48.91 -14.40 8.25
C SER A 155 49.49 -13.25 9.08
N TRP A 156 49.01 -13.08 10.32
CA TRP A 156 49.54 -12.05 11.22
C TRP A 156 51.07 -12.10 11.41
N LYS A 157 51.68 -13.29 11.30
CA LYS A 157 53.14 -13.47 11.37
C LYS A 157 53.85 -12.91 10.13
N GLU A 158 53.28 -13.11 8.94
CA GLU A 158 53.83 -12.59 7.68
C GLU A 158 53.68 -11.08 7.59
N PHE A 159 52.54 -10.53 8.01
CA PHE A 159 52.32 -9.09 8.05
C PHE A 159 53.33 -8.35 8.94
N LYS A 160 53.70 -8.93 10.10
CA LYS A 160 54.70 -8.33 10.98
C LYS A 160 56.11 -8.35 10.36
N LYS A 161 56.48 -9.41 9.65
CA LYS A 161 57.80 -9.50 8.98
C LYS A 161 57.96 -8.46 7.88
N THR A 162 56.93 -8.21 7.07
CA THR A 162 56.96 -7.16 6.04
C THR A 162 57.01 -5.76 6.63
N ARG A 163 56.45 -5.55 7.83
CA ARG A 163 56.52 -4.27 8.53
C ARG A 163 57.90 -3.99 9.14
N ASP A 164 58.58 -5.01 9.68
CA ASP A 164 59.91 -4.87 10.29
C ASP A 164 61.06 -4.76 9.26
N GLN A 165 60.81 -5.10 7.99
CA GLN A 165 61.78 -4.90 6.88
C GLN A 165 61.68 -3.52 6.21
N SER A 166 60.80 -2.64 6.70
CA SER A 166 60.60 -1.28 6.16
C SER A 166 61.16 -0.17 7.05
N ILE A 167 62.19 -0.47 7.86
CA ILE A 167 63.00 0.51 8.60
C ILE A 167 64.48 0.27 8.29
#